data_AF-A0AA42YP32-F1
#
_entry.id   AF-A0AA42YP32-F1
#
_cell.length_a   1.000
_cell.length_b   1.000
_cell.length_c   1.000
_cell.angle_alpha   90.00
_cell.angle_beta   90.00
_cell.angle_gamma   90.00
#
_symmetry.space_group_name_H-M   'P 1'
#
loop_
_entity.id
_entity.type
_entity.pdbx_description
1 polymer ?
#
loop_
_entity_poly.entity_id
_entity_poly.type
_entity_poly.pdbx_seq_one_letter_code
_entity_poly.pdbx_strand_id
1 'polypeptide(L)'
;MDTEFHYYMTGIIAKAAGFSDGEAKTIATASEYVDENDVCLTIEDRSNGEAYENYISQTMNILKPKRKLMRIYSIFHFVPGEPMDDRACRCDGKMHLLNTTPGNEIANKMFDLSFKASEDTRLYRIGIATHAYADTWAHQNFVGWYDFFNDIALDVK
;
A
#
# COMPACT_ATOMS: atom_id res chain seq x y z
N MET A 1 2.54 -7.11 -3.89
CA MET A 1 3.55 -8.20 -3.92
C MET A 1 2.89 -9.47 -3.34
N ASP A 2 3.55 -10.61 -3.10
CA ASP A 2 2.84 -11.84 -2.66
C ASP A 2 2.79 -11.99 -1.12
N THR A 3 1.96 -12.92 -0.63
CA THR A 3 1.74 -13.20 0.80
C THR A 3 3.04 -13.52 1.56
N GLU A 4 4.04 -14.12 0.91
CA GLU A 4 5.37 -14.34 1.48
C GLU A 4 5.99 -13.05 2.01
N PHE A 5 5.78 -11.93 1.32
CA PHE A 5 6.35 -10.65 1.71
C PHE A 5 5.39 -9.84 2.58
N HIS A 6 4.13 -9.66 2.16
CA HIS A 6 3.20 -8.78 2.87
C HIS A 6 2.75 -9.37 4.22
N TYR A 7 2.62 -10.69 4.33
CA TYR A 7 2.31 -11.35 5.59
C TYR A 7 3.58 -11.85 6.32
N TYR A 8 4.29 -12.82 5.74
CA TYR A 8 5.30 -13.56 6.49
C TYR A 8 6.55 -12.72 6.78
N MET A 9 7.14 -12.07 5.76
CA MET A 9 8.30 -11.21 6.00
C MET A 9 7.96 -10.03 6.91
N THR A 10 6.80 -9.38 6.72
CA THR A 10 6.32 -8.33 7.63
C THR A 10 6.26 -8.82 9.07
N GLY A 11 5.66 -9.99 9.33
CA GLY A 11 5.57 -10.56 10.67
C GLY A 11 6.94 -10.88 11.29
N ILE A 12 7.86 -11.45 10.49
CA ILE A 12 9.23 -11.75 10.91
C ILE A 12 9.97 -10.45 11.27
N ILE A 13 9.85 -9.41 10.45
CA ILE A 13 10.49 -8.12 10.68
C ILE A 13 9.90 -7.44 11.92
N ALA A 14 8.58 -7.42 12.07
CA ALA A 14 7.93 -6.86 13.25
C ALA A 14 8.38 -7.58 14.53
N LYS A 15 8.46 -8.91 14.50
CA LYS A 15 8.97 -9.69 15.63
C LYS A 15 10.43 -9.34 15.94
N ALA A 16 11.28 -9.24 14.92
CA ALA A 16 12.68 -8.85 15.08
C ALA A 16 12.84 -7.41 15.60
N ALA A 17 11.90 -6.52 15.30
CA ALA A 17 11.84 -5.14 15.80
C ALA A 17 11.37 -5.02 17.25
N GLY A 18 10.98 -6.12 17.91
CA GLY A 18 10.65 -6.17 19.33
C GLY A 18 9.16 -6.24 19.66
N PHE A 19 8.28 -6.32 18.66
CA PHE A 19 6.85 -6.58 18.91
C PHE A 19 6.64 -8.01 19.44
N SER A 20 5.65 -8.20 20.32
CA SER A 20 5.24 -9.52 20.78
C SER A 20 4.69 -10.37 19.62
N ASP A 21 4.55 -11.69 19.81
CA ASP A 21 4.02 -12.56 18.75
C ASP A 21 2.61 -12.15 18.32
N GLY A 22 1.78 -11.72 19.28
CA GLY A 22 0.44 -11.22 19.01
C GLY A 22 0.45 -9.91 18.23
N GLU A 23 1.30 -8.96 18.61
CA GLU A 23 1.42 -7.68 17.90
C GLU A 23 1.99 -7.85 16.49
N ALA A 24 3.04 -8.66 16.34
CA ALA A 24 3.63 -8.96 15.04
C ALA A 24 2.61 -9.63 14.10
N LYS A 25 1.79 -10.57 14.64
CA LYS A 25 0.70 -11.17 13.88
C LYS A 25 -0.35 -10.14 13.46
N THR A 26 -0.72 -9.21 14.34
CA THR A 26 -1.67 -8.13 14.00
C THR A 26 -1.12 -7.24 12.89
N ILE A 27 0.15 -6.83 12.98
CA ILE A 27 0.82 -6.01 11.96
C ILE A 27 0.87 -6.75 10.62
N ALA A 28 1.29 -8.02 10.61
CA ALA A 28 1.34 -8.85 9.40
C ALA A 28 -0.04 -9.03 8.76
N THR A 29 -1.06 -9.33 9.58
CA THR A 29 -2.43 -9.49 9.10
C THR A 29 -2.96 -8.18 8.50
N ALA A 30 -2.70 -7.05 9.16
CA ALA A 30 -3.12 -5.75 8.66
C ALA A 30 -2.41 -5.35 7.36
N SER A 31 -1.15 -5.75 7.17
CA SER A 31 -0.42 -5.56 5.92
C SER A 31 -1.05 -6.38 4.79
N GLU A 32 -1.18 -7.70 4.96
CA GLU A 32 -1.79 -8.59 3.96
C GLU A 32 -3.21 -8.16 3.58
N TYR A 33 -3.99 -7.73 4.57
CA TYR A 33 -5.37 -7.33 4.35
C TYR A 33 -5.52 -6.13 3.40
N VAL A 34 -4.47 -5.33 3.17
CA VAL A 34 -4.51 -4.27 2.16
C VAL A 34 -4.76 -4.86 0.76
N ASP A 35 -4.12 -5.98 0.43
CA ASP A 35 -4.32 -6.70 -0.83
C ASP A 35 -5.62 -7.53 -0.84
N GLU A 36 -6.01 -8.11 0.29
CA GLU A 36 -7.22 -8.96 0.38
C GLU A 36 -8.54 -8.15 0.50
N ASN A 37 -8.47 -6.87 0.85
CA ASN A 37 -9.66 -6.02 1.04
C ASN A 37 -10.21 -5.51 -0.30
N ASP A 38 -10.85 -6.42 -1.05
CA ASP A 38 -11.44 -6.19 -2.37
C ASP A 38 -12.98 -6.24 -2.40
N VAL A 39 -13.62 -6.53 -1.26
CA VAL A 39 -15.07 -6.58 -1.08
C VAL A 39 -15.54 -5.59 0.00
N CYS A 40 -16.68 -4.94 -0.27
CA CYS A 40 -17.40 -4.14 0.73
C CYS A 40 -18.23 -5.06 1.63
N LEU A 41 -18.00 -4.94 2.92
CA LEU A 41 -18.67 -5.58 4.03
C LEU A 41 -19.38 -4.51 4.86
N THR A 42 -20.65 -4.78 5.21
CA THR A 42 -21.40 -3.98 6.16
C THR A 42 -21.42 -4.70 7.50
N ILE A 43 -20.93 -4.04 8.54
CA ILE A 43 -20.88 -4.54 9.91
C ILE A 43 -21.90 -3.76 10.73
N GLU A 44 -22.86 -4.46 11.32
CA GLU A 44 -23.84 -3.87 12.22
C GLU A 44 -23.39 -4.06 13.68
N ASP A 45 -23.30 -2.95 14.42
CA ASP A 45 -23.15 -2.97 15.85
C ASP A 45 -24.47 -3.37 16.50
N ARG A 46 -24.52 -4.59 17.02
CA ARG A 46 -25.73 -5.15 17.65
C ARG A 46 -26.16 -4.42 18.91
N SER A 47 -25.31 -3.57 19.50
CA SER A 47 -25.60 -2.84 20.73
C SER A 47 -26.44 -1.58 20.50
N ASN A 48 -26.27 -0.93 19.34
CA ASN A 48 -26.95 0.33 18.99
C ASN A 48 -27.65 0.32 17.61
N GLY A 49 -27.44 -0.72 16.80
CA GLY A 49 -27.99 -0.87 15.45
C GLY A 49 -27.27 -0.04 14.38
N GLU A 50 -26.14 0.59 14.70
CA GLU A 50 -25.37 1.38 13.73
C GLU A 50 -24.63 0.46 12.76
N ALA A 51 -24.61 0.85 11.48
CA ALA A 51 -23.91 0.12 10.44
C ALA A 51 -22.64 0.85 10.00
N TYR A 52 -21.53 0.12 9.93
CA TYR A 52 -20.28 0.54 9.33
C TYR A 52 -20.06 -0.21 8.01
N GLU A 53 -19.70 0.50 6.95
CA GLU A 53 -19.26 -0.11 5.69
C GLU A 53 -17.78 0.21 5.48
N ASN A 54 -16.96 -0.82 5.23
CA ASN A 54 -15.55 -0.61 4.91
C ASN A 54 -15.38 -0.07 3.50
N TYR A 55 -14.29 0.66 3.30
CA TYR A 55 -13.81 1.02 1.97
C TYR A 55 -12.74 0.02 1.53
N ILE A 56 -12.82 -0.44 0.28
CA ILE A 56 -11.83 -1.38 -0.29
C ILE A 56 -10.50 -0.68 -0.55
N SER A 57 -9.41 -1.45 -0.49
CA SER A 57 -8.05 -1.00 -0.84
C SER A 57 -7.52 -1.62 -2.12
N GLN A 58 -8.12 -2.73 -2.58
CA GLN A 58 -7.76 -3.43 -3.81
C GLN A 58 -8.96 -3.60 -4.75
N THR A 59 -8.73 -3.66 -6.07
CA THR A 59 -9.71 -4.20 -7.02
C THR A 59 -9.14 -5.46 -7.70
N MET A 60 -9.49 -6.65 -7.20
CA MET A 60 -9.05 -7.92 -7.80
C MET A 60 -9.77 -8.25 -9.11
N ASN A 61 -10.85 -7.53 -9.43
CA ASN A 61 -11.61 -7.77 -10.65
C ASN A 61 -11.05 -6.98 -11.84
N ILE A 62 -10.01 -7.53 -12.47
CA ILE A 62 -9.40 -7.00 -13.70
C ILE A 62 -10.40 -6.84 -14.87
N LEU A 63 -11.56 -7.53 -14.81
CA LEU A 63 -12.61 -7.46 -15.84
C LEU A 63 -13.62 -6.33 -15.59
N LYS A 64 -13.56 -5.66 -14.44
CA LYS A 64 -14.41 -4.51 -14.11
C LYS A 64 -13.56 -3.36 -13.57
N PRO A 65 -12.62 -2.81 -14.36
CA PRO A 65 -11.82 -1.67 -13.93
C PRO A 65 -12.74 -0.48 -13.67
N LYS A 66 -12.96 -0.17 -12.39
CA LYS A 66 -13.76 0.99 -12.01
C LYS A 66 -12.82 2.20 -11.99
N ARG A 67 -12.83 3.03 -13.04
CA ARG A 67 -12.07 4.31 -13.07
C ARG A 67 -12.20 5.16 -11.80
N LYS A 68 -13.33 5.06 -11.08
CA LYS A 68 -13.56 5.74 -9.79
C LYS A 68 -12.72 5.19 -8.64
N LEU A 69 -12.38 3.91 -8.67
CA LEU A 69 -11.59 3.21 -7.65
C LEU A 69 -10.10 3.23 -7.93
N MET A 70 -9.71 3.62 -9.14
CA MET A 70 -8.33 3.67 -9.58
C MET A 70 -7.43 4.55 -8.67
N ARG A 71 -8.02 5.48 -7.90
CA ARG A 71 -7.34 6.24 -6.83
C ARG A 71 -6.79 5.38 -5.67
N ILE A 72 -7.38 4.21 -5.41
CA ILE A 72 -6.93 3.32 -4.31
C ILE A 72 -5.51 2.83 -4.59
N TYR A 73 -5.19 2.58 -5.87
CA TYR A 73 -3.89 2.12 -6.31
C TYR A 73 -2.78 3.10 -5.93
N SER A 74 -2.91 4.38 -6.29
CA SER A 74 -1.91 5.39 -5.91
C SER A 74 -1.77 5.61 -4.39
N ILE A 75 -2.79 5.25 -3.60
CA ILE A 75 -2.78 5.46 -2.15
C ILE A 75 -2.19 4.27 -1.41
N PHE A 76 -2.55 3.04 -1.80
CA PHE A 76 -2.21 1.82 -1.06
C PHE A 76 -1.05 1.03 -1.68
N HIS A 77 -0.87 1.09 -3.00
CA HIS A 77 0.05 0.20 -3.74
C HIS A 77 1.12 0.91 -4.57
N PHE A 78 0.89 2.18 -4.94
CA PHE A 78 1.76 2.93 -5.85
C PHE A 78 1.97 4.35 -5.30
N VAL A 79 2.48 4.43 -4.07
CA VAL A 79 2.67 5.70 -3.37
C VAL A 79 3.67 6.55 -4.16
N PRO A 80 3.26 7.71 -4.70
CA PRO A 80 4.16 8.53 -5.49
C PRO A 80 5.20 9.20 -4.58
N GLY A 81 6.38 9.45 -5.13
CA GLY A 81 7.37 10.30 -4.48
C GLY A 81 7.59 11.61 -5.19
N GLU A 82 8.58 12.37 -4.73
CA GLU A 82 8.95 13.65 -5.33
C GLU A 82 9.45 13.44 -6.77
N PRO A 83 8.84 14.09 -7.79
CA PRO A 83 9.17 13.82 -9.20
C PRO A 83 10.60 14.17 -9.62
N MET A 84 11.26 15.04 -8.83
CA MET A 84 12.63 15.50 -9.08
C MET A 84 13.67 14.77 -8.23
N ASP A 85 13.26 13.77 -7.45
CA ASP A 85 14.19 12.91 -6.70
C ASP A 85 15.02 12.07 -7.69
N ASP A 86 16.31 11.85 -7.39
CA ASP A 86 17.19 11.04 -8.22
C ASP A 86 16.64 9.61 -8.43
N ARG A 87 15.91 9.07 -7.44
CA ARG A 87 15.24 7.76 -7.52
C ARG A 87 14.02 7.75 -8.45
N ALA A 88 13.49 8.92 -8.81
CA ALA A 88 12.41 9.07 -9.79
C ALA A 88 12.94 9.04 -11.24
N CYS A 89 14.24 9.24 -11.43
CA CYS A 89 14.86 9.32 -12.75
C CYS A 89 14.86 7.95 -13.44
N ARG A 90 14.23 7.89 -14.62
CA ARG A 90 14.21 6.70 -15.46
C ARG A 90 15.27 6.79 -16.56
N CYS A 91 15.76 5.62 -16.99
CA CYS A 91 16.74 5.53 -18.08
C CYS A 91 16.19 6.01 -19.43
N ASP A 92 14.86 5.98 -19.62
CA ASP A 92 14.17 6.45 -20.82
C ASP A 92 13.83 7.96 -20.77
N GLY A 93 14.22 8.65 -19.70
CA GLY A 93 13.95 10.08 -19.50
C GLY A 93 12.49 10.44 -19.24
N LYS A 94 11.59 9.46 -19.11
CA LYS A 94 10.18 9.72 -18.78
C LYS A 94 10.07 10.22 -17.34
N MET A 95 9.17 11.18 -17.12
CA MET A 95 8.83 11.72 -15.80
C MET A 95 7.30 11.71 -15.63
N HIS A 96 6.83 11.37 -14.43
CA HIS A 96 5.41 11.45 -14.09
C HIS A 96 5.22 11.86 -12.63
N LEU A 97 4.24 12.74 -12.36
CA LEU A 97 3.96 13.28 -11.02
C LEU A 97 3.54 12.21 -10.01
N LEU A 98 2.95 11.13 -10.51
CA LEU A 98 2.48 10.00 -9.71
C LEU A 98 3.42 8.79 -9.79
N ASN A 99 4.68 8.99 -10.19
CA ASN A 99 5.64 7.90 -10.26
C ASN A 99 5.93 7.38 -8.84
N THR A 100 5.75 6.07 -8.64
CA THR A 100 6.17 5.40 -7.41
C THR A 100 7.68 5.40 -7.32
N THR A 101 8.23 5.97 -6.25
CA THR A 101 9.67 6.00 -6.02
C THR A 101 10.03 5.26 -4.73
N PRO A 102 11.12 4.47 -4.72
CA PRO A 102 11.52 3.65 -3.57
C PRO A 102 11.73 4.46 -2.30
N GLY A 103 11.06 4.06 -1.21
CA GLY A 103 11.26 4.64 0.12
C GLY A 103 11.01 6.15 0.16
N ASN A 104 9.97 6.63 -0.52
CA ASN A 104 9.66 8.06 -0.59
C ASN A 104 9.17 8.64 0.75
N GLU A 105 9.18 9.97 0.84
CA GLU A 105 8.82 10.69 2.06
C GLU A 105 7.36 10.47 2.48
N ILE A 106 6.44 10.28 1.52
CA ILE A 106 5.03 10.04 1.82
C ILE A 106 4.87 8.70 2.55
N ALA A 107 5.50 7.63 2.07
CA ALA A 107 5.49 6.33 2.74
C ALA A 107 6.14 6.39 4.14
N ASN A 108 7.25 7.10 4.30
CA ASN A 108 7.86 7.30 5.62
C ASN A 108 6.95 8.09 6.57
N LYS A 109 6.25 9.11 6.06
CA LYS A 109 5.28 9.89 6.84
C LYS A 109 4.09 9.04 7.29
N MET A 110 3.68 8.02 6.51
CA MET A 110 2.65 7.08 6.96
C MET A 110 3.10 6.32 8.22
N PHE A 111 4.38 5.91 8.30
CA PHE A 111 4.92 5.35 9.53
C PHE A 111 4.87 6.33 10.70
N ASP A 112 5.36 7.56 10.52
CA ASP A 112 5.32 8.57 11.59
C ASP A 112 3.91 8.79 12.13
N LEU A 113 2.91 8.82 11.26
CA LEU A 113 1.50 8.95 11.63
C LEU A 113 0.94 7.67 12.28
N SER A 114 1.42 6.50 11.87
CA SER A 114 1.02 5.22 12.47
C SER A 114 1.47 5.13 13.94
N PHE A 115 2.72 5.50 14.25
CA PHE A 115 3.25 5.48 15.61
C PHE A 115 2.61 6.53 16.53
N LYS A 116 2.07 7.62 15.96
CA LYS A 116 1.32 8.65 16.69
C LYS A 116 -0.16 8.29 16.89
N ALA A 117 -0.64 7.19 16.33
CA ALA A 117 -2.01 6.77 16.48
C ALA A 117 -2.30 6.23 17.90
N SER A 118 -3.59 6.19 18.22
CA SER A 118 -4.11 5.60 19.45
C SER A 118 -3.81 4.10 19.51
N GLU A 119 -3.65 3.56 20.72
CA GLU A 119 -3.24 2.15 20.95
C GLU A 119 -4.15 1.15 20.23
N ASP A 120 -5.45 1.42 20.19
CA ASP A 120 -6.47 0.58 19.56
C ASP A 120 -6.32 0.45 18.04
N THR A 121 -5.69 1.44 17.37
CA THR A 121 -5.51 1.44 15.91
C THR A 121 -4.05 1.38 15.47
N ARG A 122 -3.09 1.60 16.38
CA ARG A 122 -1.66 1.75 16.06
C ARG A 122 -1.10 0.57 15.29
N LEU A 123 -1.29 -0.66 15.76
CA LEU A 123 -0.71 -1.85 15.13
C LEU A 123 -1.25 -2.06 13.70
N TYR A 124 -2.54 -1.84 13.50
CA TYR A 124 -3.15 -1.92 12.17
C TYR A 124 -2.58 -0.86 11.21
N ARG A 125 -2.42 0.38 11.71
CA ARG A 125 -1.81 1.47 10.94
C ARG A 125 -0.34 1.20 10.60
N ILE A 126 0.41 0.57 11.51
CA ILE A 126 1.80 0.14 11.23
C ILE A 126 1.80 -0.91 10.12
N GLY A 127 0.90 -1.90 10.16
CA GLY A 127 0.78 -2.90 9.10
C GLY A 127 0.47 -2.28 7.74
N ILE A 128 -0.54 -1.40 7.66
CA ILE A 128 -0.92 -0.70 6.42
C ILE A 128 0.23 0.19 5.90
N ALA A 129 0.94 0.90 6.80
CA ALA A 129 2.11 1.70 6.40
C ALA A 129 3.26 0.82 5.89
N THR A 130 3.47 -0.35 6.50
CA THR A 130 4.49 -1.32 6.08
C THR A 130 4.20 -1.87 4.70
N HIS A 131 2.94 -2.22 4.42
CA HIS A 131 2.48 -2.60 3.09
C HIS A 131 2.87 -1.56 2.03
N ALA A 132 2.38 -0.33 2.23
CA ALA A 132 2.58 0.75 1.28
C ALA A 132 4.08 1.07 1.09
N TYR A 133 4.87 1.02 2.16
CA TYR A 133 6.31 1.20 2.11
C TYR A 133 7.01 0.11 1.28
N ALA A 134 6.69 -1.17 1.51
CA ALA A 134 7.27 -2.28 0.75
C ALA A 134 6.94 -2.15 -0.74
N ASP A 135 5.71 -1.78 -1.06
CA ASP A 135 5.24 -1.56 -2.42
C ASP A 135 5.98 -0.41 -3.13
N THR A 136 6.47 0.61 -2.40
CA THR A 136 7.30 1.65 -3.04
C THR A 136 8.56 1.11 -3.69
N TRP A 137 9.13 0.03 -3.15
CA TRP A 137 10.32 -0.62 -3.69
C TRP A 137 9.98 -1.61 -4.80
N ALA A 138 8.92 -2.39 -4.60
CA ALA A 138 8.48 -3.42 -5.54
C ALA A 138 7.88 -2.86 -6.83
N HIS A 139 7.25 -1.69 -6.74
CA HIS A 139 6.52 -1.05 -7.84
C HIS A 139 7.13 0.27 -8.30
N GLN A 140 8.44 0.45 -8.09
CA GLN A 140 9.17 1.61 -8.58
C GLN A 140 9.01 1.80 -10.10
N ASN A 141 9.03 3.05 -10.56
CA ASN A 141 8.87 3.40 -11.98
C ASN A 141 7.51 3.01 -12.57
N PHE A 142 6.49 2.85 -11.71
CA PHE A 142 5.12 2.58 -12.11
C PHE A 142 4.16 3.61 -11.51
N VAL A 143 3.11 3.92 -12.25
CA VAL A 143 2.00 4.75 -11.81
C VAL A 143 0.79 3.84 -11.65
N GLY A 144 0.04 3.95 -10.54
CA GLY A 144 -1.28 3.31 -10.32
C GLY A 144 -2.41 3.84 -11.24
N TRP A 145 -2.00 4.27 -12.42
CA TRP A 145 -2.58 4.92 -13.58
C TRP A 145 -2.89 4.00 -14.76
N TYR A 146 -3.93 4.21 -15.57
CA TYR A 146 -3.79 3.83 -16.98
C TYR A 146 -3.04 4.95 -17.70
N ASP A 147 -1.73 4.80 -17.89
CA ASP A 147 -0.85 5.83 -18.46
C ASP A 147 0.29 5.23 -19.30
N PHE A 148 0.72 5.95 -20.35
CA PHE A 148 1.85 5.57 -21.23
C PHE A 148 3.20 5.56 -20.50
N PHE A 149 3.28 6.18 -19.32
CA PHE A 149 4.44 6.06 -18.45
C PHE A 149 4.76 4.61 -18.07
N ASN A 150 3.72 3.78 -17.93
CA ASN A 150 3.86 2.36 -17.59
C ASN A 150 4.30 1.49 -18.79
N ASP A 151 4.30 2.05 -20.00
CA ASP A 151 4.74 1.32 -21.18
C ASP A 151 6.26 1.17 -21.19
N ILE A 152 6.70 -0.06 -21.37
CA ILE A 152 8.11 -0.47 -21.41
C ILE A 152 8.68 -0.31 -22.81
N ALA A 153 7.85 0.00 -23.84
CA ALA A 153 8.20 0.26 -25.24
C ALA A 153 9.63 -0.16 -25.56
N LEU A 154 9.83 -1.46 -25.85
CA LEU A 154 11.14 -2.07 -26.08
C LEU A 154 11.98 -1.16 -26.99
N ASP A 155 12.91 -0.44 -26.39
CA ASP A 155 13.93 0.28 -27.13
C ASP A 155 14.87 -0.81 -27.64
N VAL A 156 14.56 -1.34 -28.82
CA VAL A 156 15.40 -2.30 -29.53
C VAL A 156 16.65 -1.53 -29.96
N LYS A 157 17.62 -1.44 -29.04
CA LYS A 157 18.97 -0.96 -29.35
C LYS A 157 19.61 -1.82 -30.42
#